data_AF-A0A1S3WMQ9-F1
#
_entry.id   AF-A0A1S3WMQ9-F1
#
_cell.length_a   1.000
_cell.length_b   1.000
_cell.length_c   1.000
_cell.angle_alpha   90.00
_cell.angle_beta   90.00
_cell.angle_gamma   90.00
#
_symmetry.space_group_name_H-M   'P 1'
#
loop_
_entity.id
_entity.type
_entity.pdbx_description
1 polymer ?
#
loop_
_entity_poly.entity_id
_entity_poly.type
_entity_poly.pdbx_seq_one_letter_code
_entity_poly.pdbx_strand_id
1 'polypeptide(L)'
;MGFTEALAGDLLRIRPGTSPGQRLAVVAELLLLGVRPEPVCRALGRSPRLLTLPVPQLQRRAGYLRKLGLEEGKLRRVLQCCPDVFCEPQRTLERVVSVLRERCLFSAQQVTQVLHRCPHVLREDPQELEYKFQYAYFRMGIKHADVVKTDFLQYPITKTRQRHVFLERLGRYQTPDKKGQTQVPNPLLKDILRVSEAEFLASTARSSAEEFDVFKKLLAREEEEELASLGCEDGGACPSEEEEEEEEEEEEEGEEEEL
;
A
#
# COMPACT_ATOMS: atom_id res chain seq x y z
N MET A 1 16.33 8.29 -32.30
CA MET A 1 15.01 7.96 -31.72
C MET A 1 14.71 6.47 -31.73
N GLY A 2 14.79 5.75 -32.87
CA GLY A 2 14.71 4.28 -32.88
C GLY A 2 13.31 3.66 -32.81
N PHE A 3 12.26 4.45 -33.08
CA PHE A 3 10.91 3.92 -33.30
C PHE A 3 10.79 3.35 -34.72
N THR A 4 10.01 2.28 -34.88
CA THR A 4 9.52 1.84 -36.19
C THR A 4 8.33 2.72 -36.62
N GLU A 5 7.96 2.68 -37.90
CA GLU A 5 6.83 3.45 -38.43
C GLU A 5 5.51 3.12 -37.71
N ALA A 6 5.27 1.85 -37.39
CA ALA A 6 4.12 1.41 -36.60
C ALA A 6 4.09 2.08 -35.21
N LEU A 7 5.21 2.09 -34.50
CA LEU A 7 5.33 2.73 -33.18
C LEU A 7 5.16 4.27 -33.27
N ALA A 8 5.60 4.88 -34.37
CA ALA A 8 5.37 6.31 -34.63
C ALA A 8 3.88 6.61 -34.90
N GLY A 9 3.20 5.77 -35.68
CA GLY A 9 1.76 5.85 -35.91
C GLY A 9 0.94 5.71 -34.61
N ASP A 10 1.30 4.75 -33.76
CA ASP A 10 0.67 4.56 -32.46
C ASP A 10 0.94 5.75 -31.52
N LEU A 11 2.18 6.28 -31.48
CA LEU A 11 2.51 7.49 -30.72
C LEU A 11 1.68 8.70 -31.11
N LEU A 12 1.32 8.86 -32.39
CA LEU A 12 0.44 9.93 -32.86
C LEU A 12 -1.00 9.73 -32.34
N ARG A 13 -1.52 8.50 -32.41
CA ARG A 13 -2.88 8.14 -31.98
C ARG A 13 -3.14 8.31 -30.48
N ILE A 14 -2.15 8.06 -29.61
CA ILE A 14 -2.30 8.08 -28.13
C ILE A 14 -2.94 9.38 -27.60
N ARG A 15 -2.66 10.53 -28.23
CA ARG A 15 -3.33 11.81 -27.90
C ARG A 15 -3.30 12.78 -29.08
N PRO A 16 -4.38 12.95 -29.86
CA PRO A 16 -4.34 13.77 -31.07
C PRO A 16 -4.07 15.27 -30.78
N GLY A 17 -4.50 15.79 -29.63
CA GLY A 17 -4.35 17.21 -29.26
C GLY A 17 -2.96 17.67 -28.76
N THR A 18 -1.96 16.80 -28.63
CA THR A 18 -0.61 17.22 -28.19
C THR A 18 0.25 17.65 -29.38
N SER A 19 0.83 18.87 -29.33
CA SER A 19 1.66 19.39 -30.41
C SER A 19 2.88 18.50 -30.72
N PRO A 20 3.36 18.43 -31.97
CA PRO A 20 4.47 17.55 -32.34
C PRO A 20 5.76 17.82 -31.56
N GLY A 21 6.11 19.09 -31.32
CA GLY A 21 7.29 19.48 -30.56
C GLY A 21 7.23 19.02 -29.09
N GLN A 22 6.11 19.24 -28.41
CA GLN A 22 5.89 18.76 -27.04
C GLN A 22 5.95 17.22 -26.95
N ARG A 23 5.36 16.52 -27.93
CA ARG A 23 5.39 15.05 -28.02
C ARG A 23 6.82 14.53 -28.18
N LEU A 24 7.60 15.13 -29.09
CA LEU A 24 9.01 14.78 -29.30
C LEU A 24 9.86 15.07 -28.07
N ALA A 25 9.65 16.20 -27.38
CA ALA A 25 10.40 16.58 -26.20
C ALA A 25 10.13 15.62 -25.01
N VAL A 26 8.87 15.28 -24.73
CA VAL A 26 8.51 14.27 -23.71
C VAL A 26 9.08 12.90 -24.06
N VAL A 27 9.01 12.49 -25.33
CA VAL A 27 9.58 11.20 -25.77
C VAL A 27 11.11 11.19 -25.60
N ALA A 28 11.81 12.27 -25.94
CA ALA A 28 13.26 12.37 -25.76
C ALA A 28 13.65 12.22 -24.28
N GLU A 29 12.98 12.93 -23.38
CA GLU A 29 13.20 12.81 -21.93
C GLU A 29 12.95 11.39 -21.39
N LEU A 30 11.91 10.71 -21.86
CA LEU A 30 11.63 9.32 -21.45
C LEU A 30 12.69 8.32 -21.97
N LEU A 31 13.30 8.58 -23.13
CA LEU A 31 14.45 7.82 -23.62
C LEU A 31 15.72 8.09 -22.79
N LEU A 32 15.92 9.33 -22.31
CA LEU A 32 17.00 9.72 -21.37
C LEU A 32 16.86 9.11 -19.96
N LEU A 33 15.84 8.27 -19.71
CA LEU A 33 15.73 7.42 -18.52
C LEU A 33 16.32 6.00 -18.74
N GLY A 34 17.01 5.76 -19.87
CA GLY A 34 17.56 4.44 -20.22
C GLY A 34 16.50 3.45 -20.72
N VAL A 35 15.36 3.95 -21.22
CA VAL A 35 14.20 3.14 -21.62
C VAL A 35 14.18 2.98 -23.14
N ARG A 36 13.91 1.76 -23.64
CA ARG A 36 13.76 1.51 -25.07
C ARG A 36 12.47 2.14 -25.65
N PRO A 37 12.43 2.43 -26.97
CA PRO A 37 11.27 3.00 -27.66
C PRO A 37 9.92 2.29 -27.38
N GLU A 38 9.86 0.96 -27.45
CA GLU A 38 8.58 0.24 -27.39
C GLU A 38 7.95 0.24 -25.98
N PRO A 39 8.73 0.10 -24.90
CA PRO A 39 8.23 0.40 -23.56
C PRO A 39 7.79 1.85 -23.35
N VAL A 40 8.41 2.85 -23.99
CA VAL A 40 7.96 4.25 -23.93
C VAL A 40 6.58 4.39 -24.60
N CYS A 41 6.37 3.81 -25.78
CA CYS A 41 5.04 3.75 -26.40
C CYS A 41 3.97 3.14 -25.48
N ARG A 42 4.29 2.00 -24.82
CA ARG A 42 3.36 1.35 -23.88
C ARG A 42 3.09 2.19 -22.62
N ALA A 43 4.10 2.86 -22.08
CA ALA A 43 3.94 3.76 -20.93
C ALA A 43 3.05 4.97 -21.28
N LEU A 44 3.25 5.57 -22.45
CA LEU A 44 2.45 6.68 -22.96
C LEU A 44 1.00 6.25 -23.29
N GLY A 45 0.80 5.02 -23.79
CA GLY A 45 -0.53 4.47 -24.03
C GLY A 45 -1.31 4.20 -22.74
N ARG A 46 -0.63 3.81 -21.66
CA ARG A 46 -1.23 3.63 -20.32
C ARG A 46 -1.42 4.95 -19.57
N SER A 47 -0.57 5.96 -19.81
CA SER A 47 -0.73 7.31 -19.28
C SER A 47 -0.54 8.40 -20.35
N PRO A 48 -1.60 8.73 -21.11
CA PRO A 48 -1.57 9.86 -22.06
C PRO A 48 -1.40 11.24 -21.39
N ARG A 49 -1.44 11.30 -20.06
CA ARG A 49 -1.16 12.50 -19.25
C ARG A 49 0.31 12.90 -19.30
N LEU A 50 1.23 11.95 -19.49
CA LEU A 50 2.66 12.19 -19.68
C LEU A 50 2.94 13.19 -20.81
N LEU A 51 2.22 13.08 -21.94
CA LEU A 51 2.35 13.96 -23.10
C LEU A 51 1.98 15.42 -22.82
N THR A 52 1.24 15.70 -21.73
CA THR A 52 0.90 17.06 -21.28
C THR A 52 1.78 17.58 -20.14
N LEU A 53 2.76 16.82 -19.65
CA LEU A 53 3.69 17.33 -18.64
C LEU A 53 4.73 18.26 -19.28
N PRO A 54 4.98 19.46 -18.73
CA PRO A 54 6.15 20.25 -19.09
C PRO A 54 7.43 19.45 -18.82
N VAL A 55 8.35 19.42 -19.79
CA VAL A 55 9.64 18.72 -19.67
C VAL A 55 10.39 19.00 -18.35
N PRO A 56 10.47 20.25 -17.85
CA PRO A 56 11.11 20.52 -16.56
C PRO A 56 10.44 19.84 -15.35
N GLN A 57 9.14 19.52 -15.40
CA GLN A 57 8.47 18.76 -14.34
C GLN A 57 8.84 17.27 -14.42
N LEU A 58 8.86 16.70 -15.63
CA LEU A 58 9.30 15.34 -15.88
C LEU A 58 10.76 15.12 -15.45
N GLN A 59 11.65 16.06 -15.80
CA GLN A 59 13.06 16.09 -15.36
C GLN A 59 13.18 16.18 -13.83
N ARG A 60 12.45 17.10 -13.18
CA ARG A 60 12.44 17.24 -11.71
C ARG A 60 11.99 15.94 -11.03
N ARG A 61 10.95 15.29 -11.54
CA ARG A 61 10.46 14.01 -11.00
C ARG A 61 11.45 12.87 -11.22
N ALA A 62 12.04 12.75 -12.40
CA ALA A 62 13.11 11.78 -12.64
C ALA A 62 14.30 12.01 -11.70
N GLY A 63 14.70 13.27 -11.47
CA GLY A 63 15.72 13.65 -10.50
C GLY A 63 15.36 13.29 -9.05
N TYR A 64 14.11 13.51 -8.64
CA TYR A 64 13.60 13.11 -7.33
C TYR A 64 13.65 11.58 -7.15
N LEU A 65 13.18 10.81 -8.14
CA LEU A 65 13.23 9.34 -8.11
C LEU A 65 14.68 8.83 -8.05
N ARG A 66 15.63 9.43 -8.80
CA ARG A 66 17.07 9.12 -8.68
C ARG A 66 17.59 9.35 -7.25
N LYS A 67 17.18 10.41 -6.57
CA LYS A 67 17.51 10.66 -5.14
C LYS A 67 16.93 9.61 -4.17
N LEU A 68 15.95 8.82 -4.60
CA LEU A 68 15.42 7.65 -3.87
C LEU A 68 16.10 6.33 -4.27
N GLY A 69 17.30 6.40 -4.87
CA GLY A 69 18.06 5.23 -5.29
C GLY A 69 17.51 4.53 -6.55
N LEU A 70 16.56 5.14 -7.26
CA LEU A 70 16.03 4.63 -8.53
C LEU A 70 16.91 5.14 -9.69
N GLU A 71 18.04 4.47 -9.91
CA GLU A 71 18.85 4.65 -11.12
C GLU A 71 18.14 4.13 -12.37
N GLU A 72 18.71 4.36 -13.56
CA GLU A 72 18.12 4.11 -14.89
C GLU A 72 17.45 2.73 -15.04
N GLY A 73 18.17 1.66 -14.66
CA GLY A 73 17.62 0.29 -14.73
C GLY A 73 16.37 0.07 -13.85
N LYS A 74 16.25 0.80 -12.73
CA LYS A 74 15.10 0.74 -11.81
C LYS A 74 13.99 1.70 -12.26
N LEU A 75 14.34 2.91 -12.70
CA LEU A 75 13.42 3.88 -13.32
C LEU A 75 12.66 3.29 -14.50
N ARG A 76 13.33 2.49 -15.32
CA ARG A 76 12.71 1.72 -16.40
C ARG A 76 11.56 0.84 -15.93
N ARG A 77 11.67 0.17 -14.77
CA ARG A 77 10.58 -0.64 -14.20
C ARG A 77 9.44 0.24 -13.69
N VAL A 78 9.75 1.36 -13.02
CA VAL A 78 8.74 2.33 -12.55
C VAL A 78 7.90 2.85 -13.72
N LEU A 79 8.52 3.29 -14.82
CA LEU A 79 7.81 3.78 -16.01
C LEU A 79 6.95 2.70 -16.70
N GLN A 80 7.37 1.43 -16.65
CA GLN A 80 6.64 0.31 -17.28
C GLN A 80 5.45 -0.17 -16.43
N CYS A 81 5.60 -0.22 -15.11
CA CYS A 81 4.55 -0.63 -14.19
C CYS A 81 3.54 0.49 -13.90
N CYS A 82 4.04 1.67 -13.51
CA CYS A 82 3.25 2.77 -12.95
C CYS A 82 3.67 4.14 -13.56
N PRO A 83 3.42 4.39 -14.85
CA PRO A 83 3.84 5.63 -15.54
C PRO A 83 3.26 6.91 -14.91
N ASP A 84 2.09 6.85 -14.28
CA ASP A 84 1.46 7.98 -13.62
C ASP A 84 2.27 8.57 -12.45
N VAL A 85 3.26 7.82 -11.90
CA VAL A 85 4.21 8.34 -10.90
C VAL A 85 4.97 9.58 -11.39
N PHE A 86 5.07 9.77 -12.71
CA PHE A 86 5.62 11.00 -13.29
C PHE A 86 4.63 12.17 -13.34
N CYS A 87 3.33 11.90 -13.26
CA CYS A 87 2.25 12.90 -13.26
C CYS A 87 1.82 13.37 -11.86
N GLU A 88 2.06 12.59 -10.80
CA GLU A 88 1.62 12.95 -9.44
C GLU A 88 2.34 14.21 -8.88
N PRO A 89 1.77 14.94 -7.90
CA PRO A 89 2.49 16.00 -7.18
C PRO A 89 3.69 15.44 -6.39
N GLN A 90 4.79 16.21 -6.27
CA GLN A 90 5.99 15.71 -5.58
C GLN A 90 5.73 15.51 -4.08
N ARG A 91 4.96 16.41 -3.45
CA ARG A 91 4.52 16.31 -2.05
C ARG A 91 3.75 15.01 -1.76
N THR A 92 3.02 14.46 -2.73
CA THR A 92 2.33 13.17 -2.59
C THR A 92 3.33 12.03 -2.47
N LEU A 93 4.36 12.01 -3.33
CA LEU A 93 5.43 11.01 -3.25
C LEU A 93 6.25 11.15 -1.97
N GLU A 94 6.50 12.39 -1.54
CA GLU A 94 7.23 12.70 -0.31
C GLU A 94 6.49 12.19 0.95
N ARG A 95 5.16 12.30 1.00
CA ARG A 95 4.32 11.71 2.06
C ARG A 95 4.42 10.18 2.09
N VAL A 96 4.32 9.51 0.95
CA VAL A 96 4.47 8.04 0.86
C VAL A 96 5.86 7.60 1.32
N VAL A 97 6.92 8.30 0.89
CA VAL A 97 8.30 7.98 1.26
C VAL A 97 8.57 8.26 2.75
N SER A 98 7.93 9.29 3.31
CA SER A 98 7.93 9.59 4.74
C SER A 98 7.30 8.46 5.54
N VAL A 99 6.06 8.03 5.22
CA VAL A 99 5.41 6.87 5.87
C VAL A 99 6.28 5.62 5.83
N LEU A 100 6.85 5.27 4.66
CA LEU A 100 7.72 4.10 4.54
C LEU A 100 8.97 4.16 5.45
N ARG A 101 9.51 5.36 5.73
CA ARG A 101 10.71 5.55 6.56
C ARG A 101 10.41 5.71 8.05
N GLU A 102 9.41 6.51 8.36
CA GLU A 102 9.15 7.04 9.71
C GLU A 102 8.08 6.25 10.46
N ARG A 103 7.11 5.68 9.73
CA ARG A 103 6.02 4.86 10.30
C ARG A 103 6.29 3.37 10.12
N CYS A 104 6.66 2.96 8.91
CA CYS A 104 6.98 1.57 8.61
C CYS A 104 8.43 1.18 8.96
N LEU A 105 9.29 2.16 9.31
CA LEU A 105 10.69 1.95 9.73
C LEU A 105 11.57 1.21 8.70
N PHE A 106 11.28 1.31 7.40
CA PHE A 106 12.15 0.73 6.36
C PHE A 106 13.44 1.55 6.20
N SER A 107 14.58 0.85 6.12
CA SER A 107 15.87 1.47 5.78
C SER A 107 15.84 2.11 4.39
N ALA A 108 16.71 3.09 4.12
CA ALA A 108 16.78 3.74 2.80
C ALA A 108 16.99 2.74 1.64
N GLN A 109 17.72 1.65 1.88
CA GLN A 109 17.90 0.55 0.93
C GLN A 109 16.62 -0.26 0.74
N GLN A 110 15.90 -0.59 1.81
CA GLN A 110 14.60 -1.27 1.74
C GLN A 110 13.56 -0.42 1.03
N VAL A 111 13.48 0.89 1.30
CA VAL A 111 12.61 1.83 0.57
C VAL A 111 12.96 1.82 -0.93
N THR A 112 14.25 1.93 -1.29
CA THR A 112 14.69 1.85 -2.70
C THR A 112 14.22 0.54 -3.36
N GLN A 113 14.28 -0.58 -2.64
CA GLN A 113 13.80 -1.88 -3.13
C GLN A 113 12.26 -1.94 -3.24
N VAL A 114 11.50 -1.44 -2.26
CA VAL A 114 10.03 -1.32 -2.32
C VAL A 114 9.60 -0.51 -3.54
N LEU A 115 10.17 0.68 -3.72
CA LEU A 115 9.80 1.58 -4.82
C LEU A 115 10.14 1.01 -6.20
N HIS A 116 11.22 0.24 -6.31
CA HIS A 116 11.59 -0.47 -7.53
C HIS A 116 10.68 -1.68 -7.81
N ARG A 117 10.42 -2.49 -6.78
CA ARG A 117 9.72 -3.77 -6.91
C ARG A 117 8.21 -3.60 -7.00
N CYS A 118 7.65 -2.70 -6.20
CA CYS A 118 6.23 -2.39 -6.11
C CYS A 118 5.93 -0.91 -6.46
N PRO A 119 6.15 -0.41 -7.70
CA PRO A 119 6.03 1.03 -8.02
C PRO A 119 4.64 1.65 -7.82
N HIS A 120 3.61 0.84 -7.53
CA HIS A 120 2.25 1.30 -7.28
C HIS A 120 2.08 1.98 -5.91
N VAL A 121 2.89 1.64 -4.90
CA VAL A 121 2.80 2.24 -3.56
C VAL A 121 2.96 3.77 -3.56
N LEU A 122 3.65 4.33 -4.57
CA LEU A 122 3.80 5.77 -4.80
C LEU A 122 2.48 6.50 -5.15
N ARG A 123 1.38 5.77 -5.26
CA ARG A 123 0.03 6.27 -5.57
C ARG A 123 -1.05 5.72 -4.63
N GLU A 124 -0.65 4.94 -3.62
CA GLU A 124 -1.55 4.47 -2.57
C GLU A 124 -1.75 5.59 -1.53
N ASP A 125 -2.84 5.54 -0.78
CA ASP A 125 -3.02 6.49 0.33
C ASP A 125 -1.98 6.21 1.44
N PRO A 126 -1.37 7.23 2.06
CA PRO A 126 -0.38 7.02 3.11
C PRO A 126 -0.92 6.25 4.33
N GLN A 127 -2.20 6.37 4.68
CA GLN A 127 -2.83 5.64 5.78
C GLN A 127 -3.10 4.17 5.39
N GLU A 128 -3.63 3.92 4.20
CA GLU A 128 -3.80 2.55 3.67
C GLU A 128 -2.46 1.81 3.58
N LEU A 129 -1.40 2.50 3.16
CA LEU A 129 -0.05 1.93 3.06
C LEU A 129 0.55 1.62 4.44
N GLU A 130 0.33 2.49 5.42
CA GLU A 130 0.74 2.24 6.80
C GLU A 130 -0.03 1.04 7.38
N TYR A 131 -1.36 1.01 7.27
CA TYR A 131 -2.19 -0.12 7.73
C TYR A 131 -1.80 -1.43 7.04
N LYS A 132 -1.56 -1.43 5.72
CA LYS A 132 -1.09 -2.60 4.97
C LYS A 132 0.25 -3.12 5.51
N PHE A 133 1.17 -2.24 5.89
CA PHE A 133 2.42 -2.64 6.55
C PHE A 133 2.19 -3.15 7.98
N GLN A 134 1.39 -2.46 8.79
CA GLN A 134 1.06 -2.87 10.16
C GLN A 134 0.41 -4.26 10.19
N TYR A 135 -0.50 -4.55 9.26
CA TYR A 135 -1.10 -5.88 9.08
C TYR A 135 -0.03 -6.95 8.77
N ALA A 136 0.91 -6.66 7.87
CA ALA A 136 2.02 -7.55 7.56
C ALA A 136 2.89 -7.84 8.79
N TYR A 137 3.26 -6.80 9.54
CA TYR A 137 4.26 -6.86 10.58
C TYR A 137 3.72 -7.38 11.92
N PHE A 138 2.55 -6.89 12.35
CA PHE A 138 1.93 -7.26 13.62
C PHE A 138 0.94 -8.42 13.48
N ARG A 139 0.04 -8.38 12.48
CA ARG A 139 -1.05 -9.37 12.37
C ARG A 139 -0.64 -10.67 11.67
N MET A 140 0.32 -10.62 10.74
CA MET A 140 0.93 -11.79 10.08
C MET A 140 2.35 -12.11 10.58
N GLY A 141 2.97 -11.24 11.39
CA GLY A 141 4.31 -11.43 11.96
C GLY A 141 5.50 -11.28 10.99
N ILE A 142 5.26 -10.85 9.74
CA ILE A 142 6.23 -10.80 8.64
C ILE A 142 7.25 -9.67 8.87
N LYS A 143 8.55 -9.99 8.90
CA LYS A 143 9.61 -8.99 9.09
C LYS A 143 9.90 -8.20 7.81
N HIS A 144 10.40 -6.96 7.95
CA HIS A 144 10.67 -6.02 6.85
C HIS A 144 11.36 -6.65 5.64
N ALA A 145 12.39 -7.48 5.88
CA ALA A 145 13.15 -8.14 4.82
C ALA A 145 12.25 -9.01 3.91
N ASP A 146 11.31 -9.76 4.47
CA ASP A 146 10.40 -10.62 3.69
C ASP A 146 9.23 -9.83 3.08
N VAL A 147 8.74 -8.76 3.72
CA VAL A 147 7.79 -7.81 3.11
C VAL A 147 8.35 -7.26 1.78
N VAL A 148 9.63 -6.87 1.76
CA VAL A 148 10.31 -6.37 0.54
C VAL A 148 10.63 -7.49 -0.46
N LYS A 149 11.15 -8.63 0.02
CA LYS A 149 11.59 -9.76 -0.81
C LYS A 149 10.44 -10.47 -1.55
N THR A 150 9.23 -10.46 -0.98
CA THR A 150 8.03 -11.15 -1.51
C THR A 150 7.05 -10.24 -2.25
N ASP A 151 7.43 -8.97 -2.47
CA ASP A 151 6.63 -7.95 -3.14
C ASP A 151 5.30 -7.61 -2.42
N PHE A 152 5.21 -7.89 -1.11
CA PHE A 152 3.96 -7.90 -0.35
C PHE A 152 3.09 -6.63 -0.52
N LEU A 153 3.72 -5.45 -0.52
CA LEU A 153 2.99 -4.19 -0.63
C LEU A 153 2.28 -3.98 -1.98
N GLN A 154 2.60 -4.77 -3.03
CA GLN A 154 1.94 -4.66 -4.35
C GLN A 154 0.51 -5.22 -4.37
N TYR A 155 0.08 -5.93 -3.32
CA TYR A 155 -1.25 -6.53 -3.24
C TYR A 155 -2.22 -5.59 -2.49
N PRO A 156 -3.50 -5.47 -2.92
CA PRO A 156 -4.53 -4.81 -2.14
C PRO A 156 -4.70 -5.47 -0.76
N ILE A 157 -4.94 -4.67 0.27
CA ILE A 157 -5.09 -5.18 1.64
C ILE A 157 -6.27 -6.15 1.78
N THR A 158 -7.35 -5.95 1.03
CA THR A 158 -8.51 -6.86 0.95
C THR A 158 -8.11 -8.27 0.50
N LYS A 159 -7.31 -8.41 -0.57
CA LYS A 159 -6.78 -9.70 -1.02
C LYS A 159 -5.93 -10.38 0.08
N THR A 160 -5.16 -9.57 0.80
CA THR A 160 -4.31 -10.04 1.91
C THR A 160 -5.16 -10.51 3.10
N ARG A 161 -6.12 -9.73 3.59
CA ARG A 161 -7.07 -10.12 4.67
C ARG A 161 -7.78 -11.41 4.29
N GLN A 162 -8.43 -11.45 3.12
CA GLN A 162 -9.19 -12.60 2.63
C GLN A 162 -8.36 -13.89 2.61
N ARG A 163 -7.14 -13.87 2.04
CA ARG A 163 -6.31 -15.09 1.96
C ARG A 163 -5.62 -15.45 3.28
N HIS A 164 -5.25 -14.47 4.10
CA HIS A 164 -4.62 -14.72 5.39
C HIS A 164 -5.62 -15.30 6.41
N VAL A 165 -6.75 -14.61 6.65
CA VAL A 165 -7.74 -15.00 7.65
C VAL A 165 -8.39 -16.34 7.28
N PHE A 166 -8.56 -16.63 5.99
CA PHE A 166 -9.03 -17.95 5.54
C PHE A 166 -8.05 -19.08 5.89
N LEU A 167 -6.75 -18.92 5.62
CA LEU A 167 -5.76 -19.92 6.02
C LEU A 167 -5.64 -20.05 7.54
N GLU A 168 -5.78 -18.96 8.29
CA GLU A 168 -5.77 -18.97 9.76
C GLU A 168 -6.97 -19.75 10.32
N ARG A 169 -8.20 -19.46 9.86
CA ARG A 169 -9.41 -20.21 10.27
C ARG A 169 -9.39 -21.68 9.84
N LEU A 170 -8.65 -22.03 8.78
CA LEU A 170 -8.38 -23.41 8.36
C LEU A 170 -7.21 -24.08 9.12
N GLY A 171 -6.57 -23.40 10.07
CA GLY A 171 -5.38 -23.90 10.79
C GLY A 171 -4.14 -24.09 9.90
N ARG A 172 -4.12 -23.46 8.72
CA ARG A 172 -3.03 -23.51 7.72
C ARG A 172 -2.09 -22.31 7.75
N TYR A 173 -2.39 -21.32 8.58
CA TYR A 173 -1.49 -20.22 8.89
C TYR A 173 -1.52 -19.95 10.40
N GLN A 174 -0.35 -19.86 11.02
CA GLN A 174 -0.18 -19.47 12.41
C GLN A 174 0.64 -18.18 12.46
N THR A 175 0.16 -17.15 13.14
CA THR A 175 0.98 -15.94 13.37
C THR A 175 2.26 -16.33 14.14
N PRO A 176 3.47 -16.06 13.63
CA PRO A 176 4.71 -16.48 14.28
C PRO A 176 4.89 -15.88 15.69
N ASP A 177 5.52 -16.65 16.57
CA ASP A 177 5.77 -16.25 17.96
C ASP A 177 6.82 -15.11 18.09
N LYS A 178 7.16 -14.76 19.34
CA LYS A 178 8.19 -13.73 19.64
C LYS A 178 9.58 -14.05 19.07
N LYS A 179 9.88 -15.31 18.73
CA LYS A 179 11.11 -15.78 18.08
C LYS A 179 10.97 -15.93 16.56
N GLY A 180 9.78 -15.72 16.00
CA GLY A 180 9.47 -15.95 14.58
C GLY A 180 9.19 -17.42 14.25
N GLN A 181 8.87 -18.25 15.23
CA GLN A 181 8.62 -19.69 15.10
C GLN A 181 7.12 -20.00 15.03
N THR A 182 6.79 -21.14 14.41
CA THR A 182 5.44 -21.71 14.29
C THR A 182 5.51 -23.21 14.55
N GLN A 183 4.40 -23.83 14.98
CA GLN A 183 4.33 -25.28 15.25
C GLN A 183 4.37 -26.08 13.94
N VAL A 184 3.71 -25.56 12.91
CA VAL A 184 3.74 -26.07 11.53
C VAL A 184 4.22 -24.92 10.63
N PRO A 185 5.21 -25.11 9.75
CA PRO A 185 5.70 -24.05 8.88
C PRO A 185 4.60 -23.48 7.96
N ASN A 186 4.38 -22.17 8.05
CA ASN A 186 3.42 -21.46 7.20
C ASN A 186 3.74 -21.60 5.70
N PRO A 187 2.72 -21.61 4.81
CA PRO A 187 2.93 -21.47 3.37
C PRO A 187 3.70 -20.20 3.01
N LEU A 188 4.53 -20.28 1.96
CA LEU A 188 5.34 -19.15 1.51
C LEU A 188 4.43 -18.03 0.97
N LEU A 189 4.73 -16.76 1.27
CA LEU A 189 3.90 -15.61 0.87
C LEU A 189 3.64 -15.52 -0.64
N LYS A 190 4.51 -16.10 -1.49
CA LYS A 190 4.26 -16.25 -2.93
C LYS A 190 3.06 -17.16 -3.23
N ASP A 191 2.93 -18.27 -2.50
CA ASP A 191 1.90 -19.31 -2.68
C ASP A 191 0.58 -18.93 -1.97
N ILE A 192 0.60 -17.84 -1.19
CA ILE A 192 -0.58 -17.15 -0.66
C ILE A 192 -1.02 -16.03 -1.62
N LEU A 193 -0.14 -15.07 -1.93
CA LEU A 193 -0.51 -13.78 -2.52
C LEU A 193 -0.21 -13.63 -4.02
N ARG A 194 0.83 -14.27 -4.55
CA ARG A 194 1.26 -14.11 -5.95
C ARG A 194 0.46 -14.99 -6.92
N VAL A 195 0.12 -16.20 -6.48
CA VAL A 195 -0.64 -17.21 -7.24
C VAL A 195 -2.07 -16.77 -7.57
N SER A 196 -2.68 -17.45 -8.55
CA SER A 196 -4.09 -17.26 -8.90
C SER A 196 -5.05 -17.66 -7.75
N GLU A 197 -6.35 -17.41 -7.88
CA GLU A 197 -7.35 -17.86 -6.90
C GLU A 197 -7.46 -19.40 -6.88
N ALA A 198 -7.67 -20.01 -8.05
CA ALA A 198 -7.79 -21.46 -8.18
C ALA A 198 -6.53 -22.20 -7.67
N GLU A 199 -5.35 -21.67 -7.94
CA GLU A 199 -4.06 -22.23 -7.49
C GLU A 199 -3.85 -22.10 -5.98
N PHE A 200 -4.22 -20.96 -5.39
CA PHE A 200 -4.26 -20.75 -3.93
C PHE A 200 -5.20 -21.75 -3.26
N LEU A 201 -6.41 -21.92 -3.81
CA LEU A 201 -7.43 -22.81 -3.25
C LEU A 201 -7.05 -24.28 -3.39
N ALA A 202 -6.56 -24.72 -4.54
CA ALA A 202 -6.16 -26.10 -4.78
C ALA A 202 -4.89 -26.50 -3.98
N SER A 203 -3.85 -25.65 -3.98
CA SER A 203 -2.53 -26.01 -3.44
C SER A 203 -2.37 -25.63 -1.96
N THR A 204 -2.82 -24.43 -1.60
CA THR A 204 -2.46 -23.77 -0.33
C THR A 204 -3.56 -23.88 0.71
N ALA A 205 -4.80 -23.49 0.38
CA ALA A 205 -5.95 -23.59 1.28
C ALA A 205 -6.57 -25.00 1.32
N ARG A 206 -6.49 -25.74 0.21
CA ARG A 206 -7.11 -27.07 0.01
C ARG A 206 -8.60 -27.06 0.36
N SER A 207 -9.32 -26.16 -0.30
CA SER A 207 -10.76 -25.88 -0.13
C SER A 207 -11.34 -25.45 -1.49
N SER A 208 -12.66 -25.49 -1.63
CA SER A 208 -13.39 -25.15 -2.85
C SER A 208 -13.48 -23.63 -3.11
N ALA A 209 -13.85 -23.27 -4.34
CA ALA A 209 -14.19 -21.89 -4.69
C ALA A 209 -15.45 -21.40 -3.96
N GLU A 210 -16.44 -22.26 -3.78
CA GLU A 210 -17.73 -21.94 -3.16
C GLU A 210 -17.56 -21.59 -1.67
N GLU A 211 -16.78 -22.38 -0.92
CA GLU A 211 -16.42 -22.08 0.47
C GLU A 211 -15.71 -20.72 0.59
N PHE A 212 -14.78 -20.41 -0.33
CA PHE A 212 -14.06 -19.14 -0.33
C PHE A 212 -14.92 -17.95 -0.77
N ASP A 213 -15.85 -18.14 -1.71
CA ASP A 213 -16.81 -17.12 -2.12
C ASP A 213 -17.86 -16.80 -1.05
N VAL A 214 -18.25 -17.78 -0.23
CA VAL A 214 -19.04 -17.55 0.98
C VAL A 214 -18.19 -16.86 2.05
N PHE A 215 -16.96 -17.35 2.30
CA PHE A 215 -16.06 -16.74 3.28
C PHE A 215 -15.75 -15.27 2.98
N LYS A 216 -15.48 -14.90 1.73
CA LYS A 216 -15.24 -13.49 1.33
C LYS A 216 -16.42 -12.57 1.66
N LYS A 217 -17.66 -13.07 1.63
CA LYS A 217 -18.87 -12.30 1.99
C LYS A 217 -19.05 -12.20 3.51
N LEU A 218 -18.79 -13.29 4.24
CA LEU A 218 -18.82 -13.29 5.70
C LEU A 218 -17.76 -12.33 6.27
N LEU A 219 -16.52 -12.44 5.81
CA LEU A 219 -15.44 -11.55 6.22
C LEU A 219 -15.74 -10.08 5.88
N ALA A 220 -16.30 -9.77 4.72
CA ALA A 220 -16.68 -8.40 4.39
C ALA A 220 -17.71 -7.82 5.39
N ARG A 221 -18.71 -8.62 5.80
CA ARG A 221 -19.71 -8.20 6.79
C ARG A 221 -19.11 -8.07 8.19
N GLU A 222 -18.20 -8.96 8.57
CA GLU A 222 -17.42 -8.85 9.82
C GLU A 222 -16.60 -7.54 9.83
N GLU A 223 -15.97 -7.17 8.71
CA GLU A 223 -15.21 -5.91 8.59
C GLU A 223 -16.11 -4.66 8.64
N GLU A 224 -17.35 -4.74 8.13
CA GLU A 224 -18.37 -3.69 8.26
C GLU A 224 -18.90 -3.56 9.70
N GLU A 225 -19.13 -4.69 10.40
CA GLU A 225 -19.53 -4.74 11.82
C GLU A 225 -18.41 -4.22 12.76
N GLU A 226 -17.13 -4.57 12.49
CA GLU A 226 -15.95 -4.01 13.17
C GLU A 226 -15.92 -2.48 13.06
N LEU A 227 -16.07 -1.94 11.84
CA LEU A 227 -16.02 -0.49 11.58
C LEU A 227 -17.23 0.26 12.18
N ALA A 228 -18.42 -0.35 12.17
CA ALA A 228 -19.61 0.27 12.74
C ALA A 228 -19.50 0.42 14.27
N SER A 229 -18.97 -0.57 14.98
CA SER A 229 -18.84 -0.51 16.45
C SER A 229 -17.85 0.56 16.90
N LEU A 230 -16.71 0.71 16.20
CA LEU A 230 -15.73 1.79 16.43
C LEU A 230 -16.28 3.20 16.09
N GLY A 231 -17.35 3.28 15.28
CA GLY A 231 -17.98 4.54 14.90
C GLY A 231 -18.93 5.13 15.95
N CYS A 232 -19.19 4.43 17.07
CA CYS A 232 -20.16 4.84 18.08
C CYS A 232 -19.56 5.55 19.32
N GLU A 233 -18.24 5.57 19.49
CA GLU A 233 -17.60 6.03 20.74
C GLU A 233 -17.41 7.56 20.84
N ASP A 234 -17.54 8.32 19.74
CA ASP A 234 -17.48 9.81 19.71
C ASP A 234 -18.87 10.45 19.94
N GLY A 235 -19.77 9.72 20.61
CA GLY A 235 -21.22 9.94 20.66
C GLY A 235 -21.73 10.92 21.72
N GLY A 236 -20.88 11.79 22.28
CA GLY A 236 -21.28 12.90 23.15
C GLY A 236 -21.31 12.60 24.66
N ALA A 237 -20.35 13.20 25.37
CA ALA A 237 -20.39 13.40 26.81
C ALA A 237 -19.77 14.77 27.15
N CYS A 238 -20.53 15.84 26.95
CA CYS A 238 -20.19 17.16 27.49
C CYS A 238 -20.52 17.18 28.99
N PRO A 239 -19.57 17.44 29.90
CA PRO A 239 -19.91 17.76 31.28
C PRO A 239 -20.49 19.17 31.31
N SER A 240 -21.81 19.29 31.40
CA SER A 240 -22.48 20.53 31.81
C SER A 240 -22.50 20.59 33.33
N GLU A 241 -22.03 21.71 33.87
CA GLU A 241 -22.11 22.04 35.30
C GLU A 241 -23.58 22.35 35.65
N GLU A 242 -24.18 21.54 36.52
CA GLU A 242 -25.38 21.92 37.28
C GLU A 242 -25.13 21.56 38.75
N GLU A 243 -25.07 22.58 39.59
CA GLU A 243 -24.92 22.50 41.04
C GLU A 243 -26.32 22.48 41.67
N GLU A 244 -26.61 21.53 42.57
CA GLU A 244 -27.66 21.68 43.57
C GLU A 244 -27.10 21.25 44.94
N GLU A 245 -27.07 22.19 45.88
CA GLU A 245 -26.73 22.02 47.30
C GLU A 245 -28.03 21.73 48.11
N GLU A 246 -27.96 20.99 49.22
CA GLU A 246 -28.92 21.16 50.33
C GLU A 246 -28.39 20.59 51.67
N GLU A 247 -28.93 21.09 52.79
CA GLU A 247 -28.43 21.01 54.19
C GLU A 247 -29.50 20.40 55.15
N GLU A 248 -29.24 19.97 56.39
CA GLU A 248 -28.02 20.04 57.22
C GLU A 248 -27.46 18.60 57.50
N GLU A 249 -27.40 17.92 58.65
CA GLU A 249 -27.61 18.14 60.09
C GLU A 249 -26.47 17.41 60.86
N GLU A 250 -26.04 17.88 62.04
CA GLU A 250 -24.99 17.25 62.89
C GLU A 250 -25.58 16.29 63.96
N GLU A 251 -24.82 15.27 64.40
CA GLU A 251 -24.81 14.82 65.81
C GLU A 251 -23.40 14.36 66.22
N GLU A 252 -22.92 14.81 67.39
CA GLU A 252 -21.69 14.34 68.05
C GLU A 252 -21.94 13.07 68.88
N GLU A 253 -20.90 12.27 69.15
CA GLU A 253 -20.47 11.85 70.51
C GLU A 253 -19.38 10.74 70.44
N GLY A 254 -18.48 10.69 71.44
CA GLY A 254 -17.61 9.53 71.70
C GLY A 254 -16.09 9.78 71.72
N GLU A 255 -15.58 10.34 72.82
CA GLU A 255 -14.16 10.23 73.22
C GLU A 255 -13.87 8.89 73.95
N GLU A 256 -12.74 8.81 74.66
CA GLU A 256 -12.18 7.67 75.45
C GLU A 256 -11.54 6.56 74.59
N GLU A 257 -10.20 6.48 74.44
CA GLU A 257 -9.07 6.29 75.38
C GLU A 257 -8.78 4.83 75.83
N GLU A 258 -7.48 4.56 76.05
CA GLU A 258 -6.91 3.42 76.79
C GLU A 258 -7.09 1.98 76.23
N LEU A 259 -6.07 1.09 76.15
CA LEU A 259 -4.68 1.04 76.66
C LEU A 259 -3.70 0.43 75.62
#